data_AF-A0A074W9X3-F1
#
_entry.id   AF-A0A074W9X3-F1
#
_cell.length_a   1.000
_cell.length_b   1.000
_cell.length_c   1.000
_cell.angle_alpha   90.00
_cell.angle_beta   90.00
_cell.angle_gamma   90.00
#
_symmetry.space_group_name_H-M   'P 1'
#
loop_
_entity.id
_entity.type
_entity.pdbx_description
1 polymer ?
#
loop_
_entity_poly.entity_id
_entity_poly.type
_entity_poly.pdbx_seq_one_letter_code
_entity_poly.pdbx_strand_id
1 'polypeptide(L)'
;MYSGNGTVAAGWPAQNAWVDFNSMFTANIPIMQQSCANNGWGANNSPDEIADIKSSILKVSASSGVDARFILAIVMQESNGCVRVVTTSWSVANPGLMQDHAGSGTCNSGGVVQNPCPASEIEQMIVDGTTGTASGDGLVQCLKQAAVSDVSQYYRAARIYNGGYSGYHADDLGTGCCTLCYASDVANRLTGWSSGPSQCHL
;
A
#
# COMPACT_ATOMS: atom_id res chain seq x y z
N MET A 1 -2.47 19.07 -0.60
CA MET A 1 -2.72 18.28 -1.82
C MET A 1 -1.50 18.43 -2.72
N TYR A 2 -0.96 17.31 -3.22
CA TYR A 2 0.14 17.32 -4.18
C TYR A 2 -0.40 17.08 -5.60
N SER A 3 0.04 17.88 -6.57
CA SER A 3 -0.34 17.77 -7.99
C SER A 3 0.89 17.73 -8.89
N GLY A 4 0.74 17.26 -10.13
CA GLY A 4 1.86 17.15 -11.07
C GLY A 4 2.68 15.87 -10.88
N ASN A 5 3.97 15.95 -11.23
CA ASN A 5 4.79 14.79 -11.60
C ASN A 5 5.52 14.05 -10.44
N GLY A 6 5.20 14.35 -9.18
CA GLY A 6 5.86 13.74 -8.03
C GLY A 6 7.18 14.38 -7.60
N THR A 7 7.71 15.36 -8.34
CA THR A 7 9.02 15.93 -8.03
C THR A 7 8.95 16.94 -6.88
N VAL A 8 10.07 17.09 -6.16
CA VAL A 8 10.21 18.13 -5.12
C VAL A 8 10.00 19.53 -5.70
N ALA A 9 10.40 19.76 -6.95
CA ALA A 9 10.17 21.02 -7.67
C ALA A 9 8.67 21.31 -7.88
N ALA A 10 7.84 20.27 -7.98
CA ALA A 10 6.38 20.38 -8.04
C ALA A 10 5.71 20.44 -6.65
N GLY A 11 6.49 20.58 -5.57
CA GLY A 11 6.00 20.73 -4.20
C GLY A 11 5.76 19.41 -3.46
N TRP A 12 6.15 18.27 -4.03
CA TRP A 12 6.06 16.96 -3.37
C TRP A 12 7.16 16.82 -2.30
N PRO A 13 6.94 16.00 -1.25
CA PRO A 13 7.90 15.90 -0.16
C PRO A 13 9.19 15.21 -0.62
N ALA A 14 10.33 15.71 -0.16
CA ALA A 14 11.61 15.02 -0.28
C ALA A 14 11.65 13.81 0.67
N GLN A 15 12.52 12.82 0.39
CA GLN A 15 12.57 11.59 1.19
C GLN A 15 13.01 11.84 2.65
N ASN A 16 13.77 12.90 2.91
CA ASN A 16 14.16 13.31 4.26
C ASN A 16 13.02 14.00 5.05
N ALA A 17 11.91 14.34 4.41
CA ALA A 17 10.70 14.82 5.08
C ALA A 17 9.80 13.66 5.54
N TRP A 18 10.12 12.42 5.15
CA TRP A 18 9.35 11.26 5.58
C TRP A 18 9.63 10.94 7.05
N VAL A 19 8.59 10.57 7.78
CA VAL A 19 8.73 10.04 9.14
C VAL A 19 9.49 8.72 9.13
N ASP A 20 10.11 8.35 10.25
CA ASP A 20 10.74 7.04 10.37
C ASP A 20 9.68 5.91 10.40
N PHE A 21 10.09 4.70 10.03
CA PHE A 21 9.17 3.56 9.93
C PHE A 21 8.46 3.25 11.26
N ASN A 22 9.16 3.30 12.40
CA ASN A 22 8.56 2.93 13.68
C ASN A 22 7.52 3.95 14.12
N SER A 23 7.79 5.24 13.95
CA SER A 23 6.82 6.31 14.20
C SER A 23 5.61 6.18 13.27
N MET A 24 5.84 5.94 11.98
CA MET A 24 4.78 5.74 10.99
C MET A 24 3.90 4.53 11.34
N PHE A 25 4.51 3.40 11.68
CA PHE A 25 3.78 2.19 12.05
C PHE A 25 2.96 2.41 13.32
N THR A 26 3.56 3.00 14.35
CA THR A 26 2.90 3.30 15.63
C THR A 26 1.69 4.21 15.43
N ALA A 27 1.80 5.24 14.58
CA ALA A 27 0.69 6.14 14.27
C ALA A 27 -0.49 5.46 13.55
N ASN A 28 -0.26 4.30 12.92
CA ASN A 28 -1.29 3.53 12.20
C ASN A 28 -1.88 2.37 13.03
N ILE A 29 -1.30 2.00 14.18
CA ILE A 29 -1.82 0.92 15.05
C ILE A 29 -3.30 1.13 15.40
N PRO A 30 -3.76 2.31 15.84
CA PRO A 30 -5.17 2.50 16.19
C PRO A 30 -6.12 2.21 15.03
N ILE A 31 -5.68 2.44 13.78
CA ILE A 31 -6.47 2.18 12.58
C ILE A 31 -6.51 0.68 12.30
N MET A 32 -5.38 -0.01 12.35
CA MET A 32 -5.29 -1.46 12.15
C MET A 32 -6.11 -2.25 13.18
N GLN A 33 -6.22 -1.72 14.40
CA GLN A 33 -7.02 -2.31 15.49
C GLN A 33 -8.54 -2.22 15.28
N GLN A 34 -9.01 -1.44 14.31
CA GLN A 34 -10.44 -1.22 14.09
C GLN A 34 -10.88 -1.34 12.62
N SER A 35 -9.94 -1.44 11.68
CA SER A 35 -10.23 -1.35 10.24
C SER A 35 -11.11 -2.50 9.74
N CYS A 36 -10.91 -3.74 10.20
CA CYS A 36 -11.72 -4.87 9.72
C CYS A 36 -13.19 -4.74 10.11
N ALA A 37 -13.49 -4.42 11.38
CA ALA A 37 -14.86 -4.27 11.84
C ALA A 37 -15.52 -3.01 11.25
N ASN A 38 -14.78 -1.90 11.17
CA ASN A 38 -15.30 -0.65 10.60
C ASN A 38 -15.71 -0.78 9.13
N ASN A 39 -15.04 -1.67 8.38
CA ASN A 39 -15.39 -1.97 6.99
C ASN A 39 -16.32 -3.18 6.83
N GLY A 40 -16.72 -3.85 7.91
CA GLY A 40 -17.59 -5.03 7.87
C GLY A 40 -16.92 -6.29 7.30
N TRP A 41 -15.59 -6.38 7.33
CA TRP A 41 -14.82 -7.49 6.76
C TRP A 41 -14.54 -8.63 7.75
N GLY A 42 -14.83 -8.43 9.04
CA GLY A 42 -14.70 -9.45 10.08
C GLY A 42 -14.16 -8.89 11.38
N ALA A 43 -13.60 -9.79 12.21
CA ALA A 43 -12.97 -9.41 13.46
C ALA A 43 -11.75 -8.49 13.21
N ASN A 44 -11.54 -7.53 14.11
CA ASN A 44 -10.37 -6.66 14.08
C ASN A 44 -9.08 -7.45 14.29
N ASN A 45 -7.97 -6.87 13.80
CA ASN A 45 -6.66 -7.46 13.97
C ASN A 45 -6.31 -7.60 15.47
N SER A 46 -5.77 -8.74 15.84
CA SER A 46 -5.16 -8.94 17.16
C SER A 46 -3.82 -8.18 17.27
N PRO A 47 -3.29 -7.95 18.49
CA PRO A 47 -1.94 -7.41 18.65
C PRO A 47 -0.86 -8.25 17.95
N ASP A 48 -1.02 -9.58 17.94
CA ASP A 48 -0.08 -10.49 17.28
C ASP A 48 -0.13 -10.33 15.75
N GLU A 49 -1.33 -10.24 15.15
CA GLU A 49 -1.47 -9.99 13.72
C GLU A 49 -0.87 -8.64 13.31
N ILE A 50 -1.01 -7.60 14.15
CA ILE A 50 -0.37 -6.30 13.90
C ILE A 50 1.16 -6.43 14.00
N ALA A 51 1.67 -7.20 14.95
CA ALA A 51 3.10 -7.47 15.05
C ALA A 51 3.62 -8.25 13.82
N ASP A 52 2.83 -9.19 13.30
CA ASP A 52 3.12 -9.96 12.10
C ASP A 52 3.11 -9.09 10.83
N ILE A 53 2.22 -8.10 10.73
CA ILE A 53 2.28 -7.09 9.65
C ILE A 53 3.61 -6.35 9.72
N LYS A 54 4.02 -5.88 10.91
CA LYS A 54 5.27 -5.15 11.10
C LYS A 54 6.50 -5.97 10.69
N SER A 55 6.56 -7.22 11.18
CA SER A 55 7.69 -8.11 10.93
C SER A 55 7.78 -8.50 9.46
N SER A 56 6.63 -8.77 8.82
CA SER A 56 6.53 -9.07 7.39
C SER A 56 6.99 -7.91 6.52
N ILE A 57 6.55 -6.68 6.80
CA ILE A 57 7.00 -5.48 6.06
C ILE A 57 8.52 -5.32 6.15
N LEU A 58 9.10 -5.44 7.35
CA LEU A 58 10.54 -5.31 7.54
C LEU A 58 11.33 -6.42 6.82
N LYS A 59 10.84 -7.66 6.89
CA LYS A 59 11.44 -8.81 6.21
C LYS A 59 11.42 -8.65 4.70
N VAL A 60 10.26 -8.32 4.14
CA VAL A 60 10.09 -8.16 2.69
C VAL A 60 10.85 -6.94 2.18
N SER A 61 10.86 -5.83 2.92
CA SER A 61 11.70 -4.67 2.64
C SER A 61 13.19 -5.05 2.53
N ALA A 62 13.72 -5.79 3.51
CA ALA A 62 15.11 -6.23 3.51
C ALA A 62 15.45 -7.13 2.31
N SER A 63 14.54 -8.02 1.91
CA SER A 63 14.76 -8.96 0.79
C SER A 63 14.57 -8.34 -0.61
N SER A 64 13.68 -7.36 -0.74
CA SER A 64 13.31 -6.75 -2.04
C SER A 64 14.06 -5.45 -2.34
N GLY A 65 14.60 -4.78 -1.31
CA GLY A 65 15.18 -3.45 -1.42
C GLY A 65 14.15 -2.30 -1.45
N VAL A 66 12.85 -2.60 -1.36
CA VAL A 66 11.79 -1.57 -1.28
C VAL A 66 11.76 -0.97 0.12
N ASP A 67 11.66 0.36 0.23
CA ASP A 67 11.61 1.06 1.52
C ASP A 67 10.39 0.63 2.36
N ALA A 68 10.63 0.18 3.59
CA ALA A 68 9.58 -0.31 4.49
C ALA A 68 8.46 0.72 4.74
N ARG A 69 8.76 2.03 4.72
CA ARG A 69 7.77 3.10 4.87
C ARG A 69 6.83 3.14 3.67
N PHE A 70 7.35 2.90 2.48
CA PHE A 70 6.57 2.84 1.25
C PHE A 70 5.66 1.61 1.23
N ILE A 71 6.16 0.43 1.63
CA ILE A 71 5.33 -0.77 1.77
C ILE A 71 4.18 -0.50 2.76
N LEU A 72 4.47 0.07 3.93
CA LEU A 72 3.44 0.41 4.91
C LEU A 72 2.43 1.43 4.36
N ALA A 73 2.88 2.44 3.60
CA ALA A 73 1.98 3.41 2.98
C ALA A 73 0.96 2.73 2.07
N ILE A 74 1.40 1.75 1.26
CA ILE A 74 0.55 0.99 0.35
C ILE A 74 -0.39 0.06 1.12
N VAL A 75 0.09 -0.66 2.14
CA VAL A 75 -0.79 -1.47 3.03
C VAL A 75 -1.92 -0.63 3.62
N MET A 76 -1.59 0.56 4.12
CA MET A 76 -2.59 1.45 4.70
C MET A 76 -3.50 2.07 3.64
N GLN A 77 -3.00 2.31 2.44
CA GLN A 77 -3.78 2.84 1.33
C GLN A 77 -4.82 1.83 0.81
N GLU A 78 -4.45 0.56 0.74
CA GLU A 78 -5.27 -0.49 0.13
C GLU A 78 -6.29 -1.08 1.10
N SER A 79 -5.89 -1.33 2.35
CA SER A 79 -6.71 -2.09 3.30
C SER A 79 -6.88 -1.43 4.66
N ASN A 80 -6.28 -0.26 4.88
CA ASN A 80 -6.09 0.29 6.23
C ASN A 80 -5.47 -0.75 7.20
N GLY A 81 -4.64 -1.64 6.64
CA GLY A 81 -3.97 -2.73 7.34
C GLY A 81 -4.90 -3.85 7.86
N CYS A 82 -6.14 -3.96 7.40
CA CYS A 82 -6.98 -5.10 7.78
C CYS A 82 -6.52 -6.41 7.11
N VAL A 83 -6.10 -7.41 7.87
CA VAL A 83 -5.63 -8.71 7.31
C VAL A 83 -6.77 -9.52 6.68
N ARG A 84 -8.03 -9.16 6.96
CA ARG A 84 -9.25 -9.81 6.45
C ARG A 84 -9.94 -8.99 5.37
N VAL A 85 -9.27 -7.99 4.80
CA VAL A 85 -9.82 -7.19 3.70
C VAL A 85 -10.38 -8.11 2.61
N VAL A 86 -11.57 -7.78 2.13
CA VAL A 86 -12.22 -8.57 1.08
C VAL A 86 -11.38 -8.52 -0.19
N THR A 87 -11.26 -9.67 -0.85
CA THR A 87 -10.64 -9.73 -2.18
C THR A 87 -11.52 -8.93 -3.14
N THR A 88 -10.99 -7.87 -3.74
CA THR A 88 -11.69 -7.16 -4.81
C THR A 88 -11.50 -7.92 -6.12
N SER A 89 -12.48 -7.89 -7.02
CA SER A 89 -12.37 -8.56 -8.31
C SER A 89 -13.14 -7.81 -9.38
N TRP A 90 -12.43 -7.45 -10.45
CA TRP A 90 -13.03 -7.00 -11.70
C TRP A 90 -12.77 -8.07 -12.77
N SER A 91 -11.68 -7.93 -13.54
CA SER A 91 -11.20 -8.98 -14.46
C SER A 91 -10.20 -9.94 -13.81
N VAL A 92 -9.59 -9.54 -12.70
CA VAL A 92 -8.60 -10.30 -11.93
C VAL A 92 -8.89 -10.09 -10.44
N ALA A 93 -8.63 -11.11 -9.63
CA ALA A 93 -8.73 -11.05 -8.18
C ALA A 93 -7.54 -10.30 -7.58
N ASN A 94 -7.84 -9.37 -6.66
CA ASN A 94 -6.88 -8.55 -5.96
C ASN A 94 -7.00 -8.79 -4.44
N PRO A 95 -6.31 -9.80 -3.88
CA PRO A 95 -6.48 -10.17 -2.48
C PRO A 95 -5.53 -9.41 -1.54
N GLY A 96 -5.73 -9.66 -0.24
CA GLY A 96 -4.71 -9.37 0.77
C GLY A 96 -4.53 -7.89 1.13
N LEU A 97 -3.61 -7.66 2.07
CA LEU A 97 -3.30 -6.36 2.68
C LEU A 97 -2.95 -5.27 1.67
N MET A 98 -2.40 -5.64 0.52
CA MET A 98 -1.95 -4.72 -0.53
C MET A 98 -2.82 -4.80 -1.80
N GLN A 99 -3.95 -5.53 -1.77
CA GLN A 99 -4.87 -5.69 -2.91
C GLN A 99 -4.11 -5.97 -4.22
N ASP A 100 -3.16 -6.89 -4.15
CA ASP A 100 -2.17 -7.10 -5.20
C ASP A 100 -2.72 -7.93 -6.37
N HIS A 101 -2.16 -7.77 -7.56
CA HIS A 101 -2.74 -8.36 -8.77
C HIS A 101 -2.51 -9.88 -8.84
N ALA A 102 -3.60 -10.65 -8.75
CA ALA A 102 -3.60 -12.12 -8.79
C ALA A 102 -2.77 -12.78 -7.66
N GLY A 103 -2.79 -12.18 -6.47
CA GLY A 103 -2.14 -12.70 -5.27
C GLY A 103 -2.63 -14.05 -4.82
N SER A 104 -1.79 -14.69 -4.01
CA SER A 104 -2.07 -15.95 -3.32
C SER A 104 -2.34 -15.74 -1.84
N GLY A 105 -1.75 -14.72 -1.21
CA GLY A 105 -1.94 -14.43 0.21
C GLY A 105 -3.33 -13.86 0.51
N THR A 106 -4.10 -14.54 1.36
CA THR A 106 -5.40 -14.03 1.81
C THR A 106 -5.92 -14.70 3.08
N CYS A 107 -6.53 -13.92 3.97
CA CYS A 107 -7.31 -14.41 5.10
C CYS A 107 -8.81 -14.20 4.91
N ASN A 108 -9.23 -13.82 3.70
CA ASN A 108 -10.62 -13.69 3.30
C ASN A 108 -10.80 -14.17 1.85
N SER A 109 -10.97 -15.48 1.70
CA SER A 109 -11.17 -16.16 0.42
C SER A 109 -12.65 -16.19 0.06
N GLY A 110 -13.19 -15.04 -0.35
CA GLY A 110 -14.60 -14.94 -0.76
C GLY A 110 -15.60 -15.18 0.37
N GLY A 111 -15.31 -14.65 1.57
CA GLY A 111 -16.16 -14.80 2.76
C GLY A 111 -15.76 -15.96 3.68
N VAL A 112 -14.84 -16.83 3.25
CA VAL A 112 -14.19 -17.78 4.14
C VAL A 112 -13.06 -17.06 4.86
N VAL A 113 -13.34 -16.60 6.08
CA VAL A 113 -12.43 -15.77 6.88
C VAL A 113 -11.58 -16.62 7.82
N GLN A 114 -10.27 -16.43 7.77
CA GLN A 114 -9.32 -16.98 8.75
C GLN A 114 -9.25 -16.05 9.97
N ASN A 115 -9.42 -16.60 11.17
CA ASN A 115 -9.35 -15.85 12.43
C ASN A 115 -8.82 -16.72 13.58
N PRO A 116 -7.60 -16.50 14.08
CA PRO A 116 -6.63 -15.51 13.60
C PRO A 116 -6.15 -15.82 12.17
N CYS A 117 -5.73 -14.78 11.47
CA CYS A 117 -5.02 -14.83 10.20
C CYS A 117 -3.59 -15.35 10.46
N PRO A 118 -3.16 -16.44 9.80
CA PRO A 118 -1.82 -16.98 10.01
C PRO A 118 -0.72 -15.98 9.63
N ALA A 119 0.36 -15.93 10.41
CA ALA A 119 1.52 -15.09 10.11
C ALA A 119 2.09 -15.32 8.69
N SER A 120 2.05 -16.57 8.21
CA SER A 120 2.48 -16.91 6.85
C SER A 120 1.59 -16.30 5.76
N GLU A 121 0.28 -16.18 6.00
CA GLU A 121 -0.64 -15.52 5.08
C GLU A 121 -0.39 -14.01 5.07
N ILE A 122 -0.20 -13.41 6.25
CA ILE A 122 0.16 -11.99 6.38
C ILE A 122 1.46 -11.70 5.62
N GLU A 123 2.48 -12.54 5.78
CA GLU A 123 3.74 -12.40 5.04
C GLU A 123 3.51 -12.53 3.53
N GLN A 124 2.74 -13.53 3.08
CA GLN A 124 2.48 -13.76 1.67
C GLN A 124 1.75 -12.58 1.01
N MET A 125 0.77 -11.96 1.69
CA MET A 125 0.11 -10.75 1.19
C MET A 125 1.09 -9.59 0.94
N ILE A 126 2.10 -9.44 1.81
CA ILE A 126 3.12 -8.40 1.67
C ILE A 126 4.14 -8.77 0.58
N VAL A 127 4.48 -10.06 0.46
CA VAL A 127 5.36 -10.58 -0.61
C VAL A 127 4.72 -10.34 -1.97
N ASP A 128 3.45 -10.73 -2.15
CA ASP A 128 2.75 -10.62 -3.43
C ASP A 128 2.64 -9.15 -3.86
N GLY A 129 2.19 -8.25 -2.97
CA GLY A 129 2.12 -6.81 -3.27
C GLY A 129 3.46 -6.12 -3.48
N THR A 130 4.52 -6.55 -2.79
CA THR A 130 5.84 -5.90 -2.91
C THR A 130 6.64 -6.43 -4.10
N THR A 131 6.69 -7.74 -4.26
CA THR A 131 7.55 -8.42 -5.25
C THR A 131 6.84 -8.80 -6.54
N GLY A 132 5.51 -8.70 -6.55
CA GLY A 132 4.65 -9.06 -7.67
C GLY A 132 4.32 -10.55 -7.67
N THR A 133 3.44 -10.92 -8.59
CA THR A 133 2.99 -12.29 -8.81
C THR A 133 3.45 -12.76 -10.19
N ALA A 134 3.11 -13.99 -10.55
CA ALA A 134 3.37 -14.49 -11.90
C ALA A 134 2.58 -13.71 -12.99
N SER A 135 1.50 -13.03 -12.60
CA SER A 135 0.55 -12.39 -13.52
C SER A 135 0.47 -10.88 -13.36
N GLY A 136 1.17 -10.30 -12.39
CA GLY A 136 1.02 -8.89 -12.05
C GLY A 136 2.23 -8.29 -11.36
N ASP A 137 2.41 -6.98 -11.59
CA ASP A 137 3.50 -6.20 -11.03
C ASP A 137 3.28 -5.90 -9.55
N GLY A 138 4.33 -6.02 -8.74
CA GLY A 138 4.39 -5.47 -7.40
C GLY A 138 5.16 -4.15 -7.37
N LEU A 139 5.43 -3.64 -6.17
CA LEU A 139 6.17 -2.40 -5.98
C LEU A 139 7.57 -2.40 -6.63
N VAL A 140 8.27 -3.55 -6.65
CA VAL A 140 9.59 -3.67 -7.31
C VAL A 140 9.50 -3.30 -8.80
N GLN A 141 8.51 -3.84 -9.51
CA GLN A 141 8.30 -3.59 -10.92
C GLN A 141 7.80 -2.16 -11.15
N CYS A 142 6.88 -1.67 -10.32
CA CYS A 142 6.36 -0.30 -10.39
C CYS A 142 7.49 0.75 -10.21
N LEU A 143 8.43 0.52 -9.28
CA LEU A 143 9.60 1.38 -9.08
C LEU A 143 10.51 1.39 -10.31
N LYS A 144 10.75 0.22 -10.93
CA LYS A 144 11.51 0.14 -12.18
C LYS A 144 10.82 0.88 -13.32
N GLN A 145 9.50 0.74 -13.43
CA GLN A 145 8.68 1.39 -14.47
C GLN A 145 8.60 2.91 -14.31
N ALA A 146 8.74 3.44 -13.10
CA ALA A 146 8.79 4.89 -12.84
C ALA A 146 9.96 5.59 -13.57
N ALA A 147 11.01 4.84 -13.93
CA ALA A 147 12.13 5.27 -14.77
C ALA A 147 12.85 6.54 -14.30
N VAL A 148 12.88 6.78 -12.98
CA VAL A 148 13.62 7.88 -12.33
C VAL A 148 14.25 7.37 -11.03
N SER A 149 15.30 8.04 -10.57
CA SER A 149 16.06 7.64 -9.38
C SER A 149 15.90 8.59 -8.18
N ASP A 150 15.27 9.74 -8.37
CA ASP A 150 14.95 10.65 -7.27
C ASP A 150 13.72 10.17 -6.48
N VAL A 151 13.32 10.90 -5.43
CA VAL A 151 12.20 10.52 -4.57
C VAL A 151 10.87 10.35 -5.32
N SER A 152 10.70 11.02 -6.47
CA SER A 152 9.48 10.89 -7.28
C SER A 152 9.24 9.48 -7.80
N GLN A 153 10.28 8.62 -7.82
CA GLN A 153 10.13 7.21 -8.16
C GLN A 153 9.05 6.52 -7.31
N TYR A 154 8.94 6.86 -6.02
CA TYR A 154 7.97 6.25 -5.12
C TYR A 154 6.55 6.73 -5.40
N TYR A 155 6.36 8.01 -5.67
CA TYR A 155 5.03 8.56 -5.97
C TYR A 155 4.53 8.11 -7.35
N ARG A 156 5.44 8.02 -8.32
CA ARG A 156 5.18 7.46 -9.65
C ARG A 156 4.86 5.96 -9.55
N ALA A 157 5.65 5.20 -8.78
CA ALA A 157 5.38 3.79 -8.53
C ALA A 157 4.03 3.57 -7.85
N ALA A 158 3.65 4.41 -6.88
CA ALA A 158 2.31 4.36 -6.27
C ALA A 158 1.20 4.57 -7.31
N ARG A 159 1.39 5.53 -8.22
CA ARG A 159 0.42 5.76 -9.29
C ARG A 159 0.31 4.57 -10.25
N ILE A 160 1.45 3.98 -10.60
CA ILE A 160 1.53 2.79 -11.45
C ILE A 160 0.89 1.58 -10.75
N TYR A 161 1.12 1.39 -9.45
CA TYR A 161 0.51 0.32 -8.66
C TYR A 161 -1.03 0.45 -8.66
N ASN A 162 -1.55 1.66 -8.52
CA ASN A 162 -3.00 1.91 -8.52
C ASN A 162 -3.69 1.71 -9.88
N GLY A 163 -3.09 2.24 -10.95
CA GLY A 163 -3.76 2.34 -12.26
C GLY A 163 -3.16 1.46 -13.36
N GLY A 164 -2.09 0.74 -13.07
CA GLY A 164 -1.25 0.06 -14.05
C GLY A 164 -0.39 1.03 -14.88
N TYR A 165 0.70 0.52 -15.45
CA TYR A 165 1.63 1.32 -16.25
C TYR A 165 0.99 1.91 -17.52
N SER A 166 0.02 1.22 -18.13
CA SER A 166 -0.64 1.72 -19.35
C SER A 166 -1.44 3.00 -19.14
N GLY A 167 -1.91 3.25 -17.91
CA GLY A 167 -2.66 4.46 -17.53
C GLY A 167 -1.81 5.51 -16.81
N TYR A 168 -0.49 5.32 -16.74
CA TYR A 168 0.43 6.22 -16.07
C TYR A 168 0.82 7.42 -16.95
N HIS A 169 0.67 8.62 -16.39
CA HIS A 169 1.09 9.87 -17.01
C HIS A 169 2.20 10.50 -16.18
N ALA A 170 3.41 10.59 -16.76
CA ALA A 170 4.59 11.04 -16.03
C ALA A 170 4.52 12.50 -15.58
N ASP A 171 3.74 13.34 -16.28
CA ASP A 171 3.65 14.77 -16.02
C ASP A 171 2.61 15.12 -14.94
N ASP A 172 1.63 14.25 -14.69
CA ASP A 172 0.60 14.48 -13.68
C ASP A 172 0.07 13.18 -13.06
N LEU A 173 0.45 12.94 -11.81
CA LEU A 173 0.05 11.77 -11.03
C LEU A 173 -1.40 11.81 -10.56
N GLY A 174 -2.12 12.92 -10.75
CA GLY A 174 -3.54 13.07 -10.45
C GLY A 174 -4.47 12.67 -11.59
N THR A 175 -3.96 12.05 -12.66
CA THR A 175 -4.72 11.74 -13.89
C THR A 175 -4.68 10.25 -14.25
N GLY A 176 -5.60 9.81 -15.12
CA GLY A 176 -5.74 8.42 -15.57
C GLY A 176 -6.96 7.73 -14.96
N CYS A 177 -6.94 6.40 -14.82
CA CYS A 177 -8.05 5.65 -14.21
C CYS A 177 -8.03 5.69 -12.68
N CYS A 178 -8.99 4.99 -12.06
CA CYS A 178 -8.82 4.48 -10.70
C CYS A 178 -8.81 5.62 -9.66
N THR A 179 -8.09 5.48 -8.55
CA THR A 179 -8.10 6.50 -7.48
C THR A 179 -7.14 7.64 -7.85
N LEU A 180 -7.66 8.76 -8.34
CA LEU A 180 -6.84 9.91 -8.77
C LEU A 180 -5.94 10.47 -7.65
N CYS A 181 -6.42 10.42 -6.41
CA CYS A 181 -5.70 10.92 -5.24
C CYS A 181 -4.61 9.98 -4.71
N TYR A 182 -4.45 8.79 -5.27
CA TYR A 182 -3.64 7.71 -4.70
C TYR A 182 -2.20 8.14 -4.38
N ALA A 183 -1.50 8.72 -5.36
CA ALA A 183 -0.12 9.14 -5.15
C ALA A 183 0.00 10.27 -4.11
N SER A 184 -0.93 11.24 -4.12
CA SER A 184 -0.94 12.32 -3.13
C SER A 184 -1.20 11.79 -1.72
N ASP A 185 -2.10 10.82 -1.57
CA ASP A 185 -2.40 10.19 -0.28
C ASP A 185 -1.21 9.39 0.23
N VAL A 186 -0.53 8.63 -0.63
CA VAL A 186 0.70 7.93 -0.28
C VAL A 186 1.78 8.92 0.18
N ALA A 187 1.97 10.05 -0.52
CA ALA A 187 2.90 11.10 -0.08
C ALA A 187 2.52 11.67 1.30
N ASN A 188 1.23 11.93 1.55
CA ASN A 188 0.76 12.39 2.86
C ASN A 188 1.07 11.35 3.96
N ARG A 189 0.81 10.05 3.70
CA ARG A 189 1.11 8.95 4.65
C ARG A 189 2.58 8.91 5.01
N LEU A 190 3.46 9.04 4.02
CA LEU A 190 4.91 9.06 4.21
C LEU A 190 5.38 10.25 5.07
N THR A 191 4.63 11.35 5.08
CA THR A 191 4.88 12.52 5.95
C THR A 191 4.14 12.48 7.30
N GLY A 192 3.49 11.37 7.65
CA GLY A 192 2.90 11.14 8.97
C GLY A 192 1.37 11.25 9.04
N TRP A 193 0.67 11.43 7.92
CA TRP A 193 -0.79 11.34 7.92
C TRP A 193 -1.24 9.89 8.09
N SER A 194 -1.90 9.58 9.22
CA SER A 194 -2.47 8.25 9.47
C SER A 194 -4.01 8.24 9.37
N SER A 195 -4.68 9.28 9.89
CA SER A 195 -6.15 9.31 10.01
C SER A 195 -6.77 10.61 9.50
N GLY A 196 -8.08 10.57 9.24
CA GLY A 196 -8.87 11.71 8.74
C GLY A 196 -9.16 11.58 7.25
N PRO A 197 -10.03 12.44 6.69
CA PRO A 197 -10.33 12.40 5.27
C PRO A 197 -9.11 12.82 4.45
N SER A 198 -8.93 12.20 3.28
CA SER A 198 -8.00 12.70 2.27
C SER A 198 -8.33 14.16 1.97
N GLN A 199 -7.29 14.98 1.89
CA GLN A 199 -7.38 16.39 1.48
C GLN A 199 -7.22 16.55 -0.03
N CYS A 200 -7.25 15.45 -0.79
CA CYS A 200 -7.26 15.46 -2.24
C CYS A 200 -8.70 15.27 -2.73
N HIS A 201 -9.12 16.15 -3.65
CA HIS A 201 -10.48 16.24 -4.17
C HIS A 201 -10.45 16.35 -5.70
N LEU A 202 -9.91 15.32 -6.36
CA LEU A 202 -9.79 15.18 -7.82
C LEU A 202 -10.95 14.40 -8.42
#